data_AF-A0A819RUP2-F1
#
_entry.id   AF-A0A819RUP2-F1
#
_cell.length_a   1.000
_cell.length_b   1.000
_cell.length_c   1.000
_cell.angle_alpha   90.00
_cell.angle_beta   90.00
_cell.angle_gamma   90.00
#
_symmetry.space_group_name_H-M   'P 1'
#
loop_
_entity.id
_entity.type
_entity.pdbx_description
1 polymer ?
#
loop_
_entity_poly.entity_id
_entity_poly.type
_entity_poly.pdbx_seq_one_letter_code
_entity_poly.pdbx_strand_id
1 'polypeptide(L)'
;MSDENKEIVDIGHRNPDTDIITVALIYTEFLRRMNINAKAYRLGNLNNETKFVLKTVDMEEPEMLSDNMPESTQVALVDHNENIDQKTAFLLISAILSDTLHFRSSTTTDDDRKTVEYLHPLSENDNLEFYVNKLFEAKSDLTEFSTKKIRLLDYKTFHFNDEHWRIGTGETCNMDTMLERKDEFLKRNE
;
A
#
# COMPACT_ATOMS: atom_id res chain seq x y z
N MET A 1 -29.51 4.68 8.23
CA MET A 1 -29.96 5.26 6.95
C MET A 1 -29.48 6.71 6.97
N SER A 2 -28.46 7.17 6.24
CA SER A 2 -27.90 6.77 4.95
C SER A 2 -26.47 7.33 4.81
N ASP A 3 -25.45 6.47 4.80
CA ASP A 3 -24.05 6.87 4.47
C ASP A 3 -23.55 6.21 3.17
N GLU A 4 -24.41 5.44 2.48
CA GLU A 4 -24.02 4.54 1.38
C GLU A 4 -23.83 5.21 0.00
N ASN A 5 -23.72 6.55 -0.10
CA ASN A 5 -23.46 7.15 -1.41
C ASN A 5 -22.87 8.58 -1.39
N LYS A 6 -21.98 8.88 -0.45
CA LYS A 6 -21.22 10.15 -0.50
C LYS A 6 -20.26 10.11 -1.69
N GLU A 7 -20.41 11.06 -2.61
CA GLU A 7 -19.50 11.23 -3.73
C GLU A 7 -18.15 11.74 -3.23
N ILE A 8 -17.07 11.04 -3.57
CA ILE A 8 -15.71 11.53 -3.39
C ILE A 8 -15.38 12.46 -4.56
N VAL A 9 -15.03 13.70 -4.23
CA VAL A 9 -14.60 14.72 -5.19
C VAL A 9 -13.09 14.63 -5.35
N ASP A 10 -12.64 14.30 -6.54
CA ASP A 10 -11.23 14.20 -6.87
C ASP A 10 -10.74 15.50 -7.52
N ILE A 11 -9.77 16.16 -6.88
CA ILE A 11 -9.23 17.45 -7.30
C ILE A 11 -7.70 17.50 -7.10
N GLY A 12 -7.04 18.29 -7.93
CA GLY A 12 -5.65 18.70 -7.70
C GLY A 12 -5.52 20.21 -7.52
N HIS A 13 -4.38 20.78 -7.91
CA HIS A 13 -4.07 22.19 -7.67
C HIS A 13 -4.86 23.18 -8.54
N ARG A 14 -4.93 24.44 -8.08
CA ARG A 14 -5.71 25.54 -8.70
C ARG A 14 -5.36 25.87 -10.15
N ASN A 15 -4.14 25.59 -10.59
CA ASN A 15 -3.69 25.86 -11.95
C ASN A 15 -3.44 24.54 -12.69
N PRO A 16 -4.50 23.74 -12.97
CA PRO A 16 -4.38 22.35 -13.39
C PRO A 16 -3.54 22.20 -14.65
N ASP A 17 -2.60 21.27 -14.61
CA ASP A 17 -1.83 20.84 -15.75
C ASP A 17 -2.25 19.44 -16.19
N THR A 18 -1.52 18.89 -17.14
CA THR A 18 -1.87 17.61 -17.76
C THR A 18 -1.76 16.46 -16.77
N ASP A 19 -0.78 16.49 -15.87
CA ASP A 19 -0.57 15.44 -14.88
C ASP A 19 -1.79 15.37 -13.95
N ILE A 20 -2.12 16.47 -13.29
CA ILE A 20 -3.23 16.53 -12.34
C ILE A 20 -4.56 16.07 -12.93
N ILE A 21 -4.90 16.56 -14.12
CA ILE A 21 -6.18 16.24 -14.75
C ILE A 21 -6.23 14.77 -15.13
N THR A 22 -5.12 14.24 -15.63
CA THR A 22 -5.03 12.83 -16.00
C THR A 22 -5.10 11.94 -14.76
N VAL A 23 -4.39 12.28 -13.69
CA VAL A 23 -4.40 11.54 -12.42
C VAL A 23 -5.78 11.59 -11.77
N ALA A 24 -6.45 12.74 -11.72
CA ALA A 24 -7.81 12.84 -11.17
C ALA A 24 -8.82 11.97 -11.93
N LEU A 25 -8.71 11.93 -13.26
CA LEU A 25 -9.56 11.07 -14.10
C LEU A 25 -9.29 9.58 -13.87
N ILE A 26 -8.01 9.19 -13.81
CA ILE A 26 -7.59 7.80 -13.56
C ILE A 26 -8.00 7.34 -12.16
N TYR A 27 -7.77 8.17 -11.15
CA TYR A 27 -8.08 7.83 -9.76
C TYR A 27 -9.60 7.77 -9.52
N THR A 28 -10.37 8.66 -10.13
CA THR A 28 -11.84 8.54 -10.18
C THR A 28 -12.30 7.20 -10.77
N GLU A 29 -11.71 6.76 -11.88
CA GLU A 29 -12.02 5.46 -12.48
C GLU A 29 -11.61 4.29 -11.58
N PHE A 30 -10.46 4.38 -10.92
CA PHE A 30 -10.02 3.41 -9.92
C PHE A 30 -11.01 3.28 -8.76
N LEU A 31 -11.45 4.40 -8.17
CA LEU A 31 -12.43 4.42 -7.09
C LEU A 31 -13.77 3.81 -7.53
N ARG A 32 -14.24 4.13 -8.74
CA ARG A 32 -15.46 3.55 -9.31
C ARG A 32 -15.38 2.03 -9.47
N ARG A 33 -14.22 1.49 -9.89
CA ARG A 33 -13.97 0.04 -9.95
C ARG A 33 -13.99 -0.63 -8.58
N MET A 34 -13.70 0.12 -7.52
CA MET A 34 -13.82 -0.32 -6.14
C MET A 34 -15.24 -0.14 -5.57
N ASN A 35 -16.24 0.16 -6.42
CA ASN A 35 -17.62 0.49 -6.04
C ASN A 35 -17.74 1.73 -5.14
N ILE A 36 -16.82 2.68 -5.28
CA ILE A 36 -16.85 3.97 -4.57
C ILE A 36 -17.40 5.03 -5.53
N ASN A 37 -18.43 5.76 -5.11
CA ASN A 37 -18.96 6.88 -5.89
C ASN A 37 -17.95 8.02 -5.91
N ALA A 38 -17.41 8.36 -7.08
CA ALA A 38 -16.38 9.38 -7.24
C ALA A 38 -16.53 10.16 -8.54
N LYS A 39 -16.07 11.42 -8.54
CA LYS A 39 -16.06 12.29 -9.71
C LYS A 39 -14.87 13.26 -9.67
N ALA A 40 -14.20 13.38 -10.80
CA ALA A 40 -13.10 14.32 -11.01
C ALA A 40 -13.63 15.73 -11.30
N TYR A 41 -13.01 16.72 -10.66
CA TYR A 41 -13.25 18.14 -10.91
C TYR A 41 -11.93 18.87 -11.15
N ARG A 42 -12.00 19.95 -11.93
CA ARG A 42 -10.89 20.89 -12.11
C ARG A 42 -11.13 22.14 -11.26
N LEU A 43 -10.04 22.71 -10.72
CA LEU A 43 -10.08 23.96 -9.96
C LEU A 43 -9.74 25.20 -10.81
N GLY A 44 -9.40 25.01 -12.08
CA GLY A 44 -8.99 26.08 -12.99
C GLY A 44 -9.23 25.73 -14.46
N ASN A 45 -8.77 26.62 -15.35
CA ASN A 45 -8.88 26.40 -16.79
C ASN A 45 -7.80 25.44 -17.28
N LEU A 46 -8.15 24.55 -18.20
CA LEU A 46 -7.21 23.61 -18.80
C LEU A 46 -6.27 24.30 -19.78
N ASN A 47 -4.99 23.92 -19.73
CA ASN A 47 -3.99 24.37 -20.69
C ASN A 47 -4.16 23.63 -22.05
N ASN A 48 -3.44 24.07 -23.09
CA ASN A 48 -3.57 23.49 -24.43
C ASN A 48 -3.08 22.04 -24.52
N GLU A 49 -2.06 21.68 -23.74
CA GLU A 49 -1.52 20.32 -23.68
C GLU A 49 -2.56 19.36 -23.11
N THR A 50 -3.17 19.71 -21.99
CA THR A 50 -4.22 18.90 -21.35
C THR A 50 -5.42 18.72 -22.28
N LYS A 51 -5.87 19.79 -22.95
CA LYS A 51 -6.95 19.72 -23.93
C LYS A 51 -6.61 18.81 -25.11
N PHE A 52 -5.36 18.88 -25.59
CA PHE A 52 -4.88 18.01 -26.67
C PHE A 52 -4.92 16.53 -26.25
N VAL A 53 -4.46 16.22 -25.03
CA VAL A 53 -4.50 14.85 -24.47
C VAL A 53 -5.93 14.34 -24.38
N LEU A 54 -6.84 15.07 -23.74
CA LEU A 54 -8.25 14.65 -23.59
C LEU A 54 -8.93 14.43 -24.94
N LYS A 55 -8.70 15.33 -25.91
CA LYS A 55 -9.23 15.18 -27.26
C LYS A 55 -8.66 13.96 -27.99
N THR A 56 -7.40 13.61 -27.76
CA THR A 56 -6.75 12.46 -28.39
C THR A 56 -7.40 11.14 -27.97
N VAL A 57 -7.93 11.09 -26.74
CA VAL A 57 -8.61 9.90 -26.18
C VAL A 57 -10.14 10.03 -26.16
N ASP A 58 -10.70 11.05 -26.83
CA ASP A 58 -12.14 11.34 -26.89
C ASP A 58 -12.82 11.43 -25.49
N MET A 59 -12.11 12.03 -24.53
CA MET A 59 -12.62 12.26 -23.18
C MET A 59 -13.13 13.69 -23.00
N GLU A 60 -14.22 13.84 -22.25
CA GLU A 60 -14.76 15.14 -21.86
C GLU A 60 -13.87 15.82 -20.81
N GLU A 61 -13.87 17.16 -20.83
CA GLU A 61 -13.18 17.95 -19.80
C GLU A 61 -13.89 17.78 -18.45
N PRO A 62 -13.15 17.60 -17.33
CA PRO A 62 -13.75 17.62 -16.00
C PRO A 62 -14.51 18.92 -15.73
N GLU A 63 -15.60 18.82 -14.97
CA GLU A 63 -16.37 19.98 -14.54
C GLU A 63 -15.53 20.90 -13.63
N MET A 64 -15.74 22.21 -13.75
CA MET A 64 -15.17 23.15 -12.78
C MET A 64 -15.85 22.94 -11.43
N LEU A 65 -15.07 22.78 -10.36
CA LEU A 65 -15.63 22.68 -9.02
C LEU A 65 -16.38 23.98 -8.67
N SER A 66 -17.61 23.85 -8.16
CA SER A 66 -18.39 25.01 -7.70
C SER A 66 -18.01 25.41 -6.28
N ASP A 67 -18.06 26.70 -5.96
CA ASP A 67 -17.81 27.21 -4.61
C ASP A 67 -18.88 26.79 -3.56
N ASN A 68 -19.96 26.15 -4.00
CA ASN A 68 -21.11 25.77 -3.15
C ASN A 68 -21.04 24.33 -2.63
N MET A 69 -19.85 23.74 -2.50
CA MET A 69 -19.73 22.38 -1.98
C MET A 69 -20.11 22.30 -0.49
N PRO A 70 -20.91 21.31 -0.08
CA PRO A 70 -21.17 21.07 1.34
C PRO A 70 -19.87 20.87 2.13
N GLU A 71 -19.78 21.41 3.35
CA GLU A 71 -18.61 21.23 4.22
C GLU A 71 -18.29 19.75 4.51
N SER A 72 -19.28 18.86 4.40
CA SER A 72 -19.15 17.42 4.61
C SER A 72 -18.68 16.63 3.39
N THR A 73 -18.27 17.30 2.31
CA THR A 73 -17.78 16.67 1.08
C THR A 73 -16.47 15.93 1.35
N GLN A 74 -16.38 14.67 0.95
CA GLN A 74 -15.13 13.93 0.98
C GLN A 74 -14.31 14.28 -0.26
N VAL A 75 -13.06 14.66 -0.06
CA VAL A 75 -12.15 15.10 -1.13
C VAL A 75 -10.96 14.16 -1.20
N ALA A 76 -10.67 13.67 -2.40
CA ALA A 76 -9.39 13.08 -2.74
C ALA A 76 -8.50 14.18 -3.34
N LEU A 77 -7.34 14.40 -2.73
CA LEU A 77 -6.32 15.30 -3.26
C LEU A 77 -5.32 14.47 -4.07
N VAL A 78 -5.31 14.65 -5.38
CA VAL A 78 -4.30 14.06 -6.26
C VAL A 78 -3.17 15.05 -6.52
N ASP A 79 -1.97 14.53 -6.75
CA ASP A 79 -0.75 15.34 -6.92
C ASP A 79 -0.52 16.33 -5.76
N HIS A 80 -0.64 15.81 -4.54
CA HIS A 80 -0.22 16.53 -3.35
C HIS A 80 1.20 16.09 -3.00
N ASN A 81 2.16 16.99 -3.16
CA ASN A 81 3.55 16.75 -2.76
C ASN A 81 3.73 17.01 -1.26
N GLU A 82 2.86 16.42 -0.42
CA GLU A 82 3.03 16.50 1.03
C GLU A 82 4.32 15.77 1.41
N ASN A 83 5.10 16.41 2.26
CA ASN A 83 6.33 15.80 2.74
C ASN A 83 5.97 14.53 3.52
N ILE A 84 6.68 13.44 3.24
CA ILE A 84 6.54 12.22 4.05
C ILE A 84 7.06 12.54 5.45
N ASP A 85 6.16 12.52 6.43
CA ASP A 85 6.56 12.71 7.82
C ASP A 85 7.45 11.57 8.31
N GLN A 86 8.22 11.83 9.36
CA GLN A 86 9.19 10.91 9.91
C GLN A 86 8.61 9.52 10.23
N LYS A 87 7.40 9.46 10.80
CA LYS A 87 6.78 8.18 11.18
C LYS A 87 6.35 7.41 9.94
N THR A 88 5.77 8.10 8.97
CA THR A 88 5.38 7.49 7.69
C THR A 88 6.60 6.95 6.95
N ALA A 89 7.70 7.71 6.87
CA ALA A 89 8.96 7.23 6.29
C ALA A 89 9.48 5.97 7.00
N PHE A 90 9.49 5.97 8.33
CA PHE A 90 9.93 4.82 9.11
C PHE A 90 9.05 3.58 8.89
N LEU A 91 7.73 3.73 8.85
CA LEU A 91 6.79 2.62 8.59
C LEU A 91 6.97 2.03 7.20
N LEU A 92 7.14 2.87 6.18
CA LEU A 92 7.39 2.44 4.80
C LEU A 92 8.70 1.66 4.68
N ILE A 93 9.78 2.16 5.28
CA ILE A 93 11.07 1.46 5.35
C ILE A 93 10.89 0.10 6.03
N SER A 94 10.17 0.06 7.16
CA SER A 94 9.92 -1.17 7.93
C SER A 94 9.19 -2.23 7.08
N ALA A 95 8.18 -1.81 6.31
CA ALA A 95 7.43 -2.68 5.41
C ALA A 95 8.31 -3.28 4.32
N ILE A 96 9.09 -2.43 3.62
CA ILE A 96 9.99 -2.87 2.55
C ILE A 96 11.04 -3.85 3.10
N LEU A 97 11.68 -3.53 4.23
CA LEU A 97 12.73 -4.38 4.81
C LEU A 97 12.18 -5.71 5.33
N SER A 98 10.96 -5.73 5.85
CA SER A 98 10.28 -6.96 6.29
C SER A 98 9.97 -7.90 5.13
N ASP A 99 9.41 -7.37 4.02
CA ASP A 99 8.96 -8.18 2.88
C ASP A 99 10.12 -8.63 1.98
N THR A 100 11.14 -7.78 1.84
CA THR A 100 12.33 -8.09 1.04
C THR A 100 13.39 -8.90 1.80
N LEU A 101 13.15 -9.25 3.07
CA LEU A 101 14.12 -9.88 3.97
C LEU A 101 15.44 -9.12 3.98
N HIS A 102 15.35 -7.80 4.21
CA HIS A 102 16.47 -6.88 4.10
C HIS A 102 17.18 -7.01 2.76
N PHE A 103 16.37 -6.96 1.70
CA PHE A 103 16.81 -7.03 0.31
C PHE A 103 17.49 -8.34 -0.12
N ARG A 104 17.28 -9.43 0.61
CA ARG A 104 17.82 -10.78 0.31
C ARG A 104 16.80 -11.68 -0.37
N SER A 105 15.51 -11.32 -0.34
CA SER A 105 14.44 -12.03 -1.02
C SER A 105 14.59 -11.92 -2.54
N SER A 106 14.22 -12.96 -3.28
CA SER A 106 14.17 -12.95 -4.75
C SER A 106 13.12 -11.99 -5.32
N THR A 107 12.20 -11.49 -4.48
CA THR A 107 11.20 -10.48 -4.85
C THR A 107 11.74 -9.05 -4.82
N THR A 108 12.95 -8.84 -4.28
CA THR A 108 13.55 -7.51 -4.16
C THR A 108 13.87 -6.91 -5.53
N THR A 109 13.50 -5.65 -5.71
CA THR A 109 13.77 -4.84 -6.90
C THR A 109 14.71 -3.67 -6.59
N ASP A 110 15.20 -2.99 -7.63
CA ASP A 110 15.97 -1.76 -7.48
C ASP A 110 15.13 -0.61 -6.92
N ASP A 111 13.82 -0.63 -7.15
CA ASP A 111 12.91 0.40 -6.63
C ASP A 111 12.80 0.31 -5.12
N ASP A 112 12.76 -0.90 -4.54
CA ASP A 112 12.80 -1.10 -3.08
C ASP A 112 14.03 -0.42 -2.44
N ARG A 113 15.20 -0.56 -3.09
CA ARG A 113 16.46 0.01 -2.60
C ARG A 113 16.44 1.53 -2.67
N LYS A 114 16.04 2.07 -3.81
CA LYS A 114 15.96 3.53 -4.02
C LYS A 114 14.93 4.17 -3.10
N THR A 115 13.79 3.51 -2.87
CA THR A 115 12.77 3.99 -1.94
C THR A 115 13.31 4.03 -0.52
N VAL A 116 13.99 2.99 -0.04
CA VAL A 116 14.61 3.03 1.30
C VAL A 116 15.72 4.08 1.37
N GLU A 117 16.55 4.24 0.34
CA GLU A 117 17.58 5.28 0.28
C GLU A 117 16.98 6.70 0.37
N TYR A 118 15.87 6.94 -0.34
CA TYR A 118 15.14 8.20 -0.29
C TYR A 118 14.48 8.47 1.06
N LEU A 119 13.87 7.44 1.67
CA LEU A 119 13.13 7.56 2.93
C LEU A 119 14.02 7.60 4.16
N HIS A 120 15.20 6.97 4.12
CA HIS A 120 16.06 6.80 5.29
C HIS A 120 16.42 8.13 5.97
N PRO A 121 16.86 9.18 5.24
CA PRO A 121 17.11 10.50 5.84
C PRO A 121 15.86 11.13 6.49
N LEU A 122 14.66 10.85 5.97
CA LEU A 122 13.39 11.38 6.49
C LEU A 122 12.96 10.66 7.78
N SER A 123 13.38 9.41 7.95
CA SER A 123 13.01 8.60 9.12
C SER A 123 13.78 8.97 10.40
N GLU A 124 14.85 9.77 10.28
CA GLU A 124 15.82 10.09 11.35
C GLU A 124 16.31 8.86 12.13
N ASN A 125 16.38 7.70 11.47
CA ASN A 125 16.96 6.51 12.07
C ASN A 125 18.47 6.48 11.83
N ASP A 126 19.26 6.64 12.89
CA ASP A 126 20.72 6.69 12.78
C ASP A 126 21.39 5.34 12.45
N ASN A 127 20.68 4.22 12.58
CA ASN A 127 21.25 2.89 12.41
C ASN A 127 20.23 1.86 11.93
N LEU A 128 20.01 1.85 10.61
CA LEU A 128 19.01 0.99 9.99
C LEU A 128 19.37 -0.50 10.13
N GLU A 129 20.65 -0.84 10.09
CA GLU A 129 21.15 -2.21 10.31
C GLU A 129 20.78 -2.74 11.70
N PHE A 130 20.98 -1.93 12.74
CA PHE A 130 20.58 -2.31 14.10
C PHE A 130 19.06 -2.51 14.20
N TYR A 131 18.28 -1.61 13.59
CA TYR A 131 16.82 -1.73 13.55
C TYR A 131 16.38 -3.03 12.84
N VAL A 132 16.96 -3.35 11.69
CA VAL A 132 16.61 -4.57 10.94
C VAL A 132 16.90 -5.82 11.75
N ASN A 133 18.05 -5.88 12.44
CA ASN A 133 18.34 -7.00 13.32
C ASN A 133 17.28 -7.16 14.41
N LYS A 134 16.82 -6.06 15.02
CA LYS A 134 15.73 -6.07 16.00
C LYS A 134 14.39 -6.46 15.40
N LEU A 135 14.09 -6.03 14.18
CA LEU A 135 12.90 -6.42 13.44
C LEU A 135 12.87 -7.93 13.20
N PHE A 136 13.99 -8.53 12.77
CA PHE A 136 14.09 -9.98 12.55
C PHE A 136 14.14 -10.80 13.82
N GLU A 137 14.77 -10.31 14.89
CA GLU A 137 14.67 -10.91 16.22
C GLU A 137 13.20 -10.98 16.66
N ALA A 138 12.46 -9.87 16.55
CA ALA A 138 11.04 -9.80 16.92
C ALA A 138 10.15 -10.70 16.03
N LYS A 139 10.46 -10.80 14.73
CA LYS A 139 9.74 -11.68 13.79
C LYS A 139 10.02 -13.16 14.05
N SER A 140 11.22 -13.47 14.52
CA SER A 140 11.70 -14.84 14.74
C SER A 140 11.40 -15.42 16.11
N ASP A 141 10.99 -14.59 17.08
CA ASP A 141 10.62 -15.06 18.41
C ASP A 141 9.26 -15.77 18.38
N LEU A 142 9.32 -17.07 18.13
CA LEU A 142 8.17 -17.96 18.11
C LEU A 142 8.07 -18.83 19.38
N THR A 143 8.91 -18.54 20.38
CA THR A 143 9.08 -19.39 21.56
C THR A 143 7.84 -19.44 22.44
N GLU A 144 7.12 -18.31 22.54
CA GLU A 144 5.88 -18.21 23.31
C GLU A 144 4.63 -18.71 22.57
N PHE A 145 4.71 -18.95 21.26
CA PHE A 145 3.56 -19.38 20.48
C PHE A 145 3.40 -20.90 20.46
N SER A 146 2.17 -21.37 20.68
CA SER A 146 1.81 -22.78 20.43
C SER A 146 1.95 -23.12 18.95
N THR A 147 2.23 -24.38 18.62
CA THR A 147 2.35 -24.82 17.20
C THR A 147 1.07 -24.64 16.40
N LYS A 148 -0.10 -24.62 17.06
CA LYS A 148 -1.37 -24.22 16.42
C LYS A 148 -1.37 -22.75 16.05
N LYS A 149 -0.91 -21.86 16.94
CA LYS A 149 -0.82 -20.42 16.67
C LYS A 149 0.21 -20.14 15.58
N ILE A 150 1.38 -20.77 15.63
CA ILE A 150 2.42 -20.63 14.59
C ILE A 150 1.90 -20.99 13.20
N ARG A 151 1.15 -22.11 13.07
CA ARG A 151 0.52 -22.52 11.79
C ARG A 151 -0.48 -21.49 11.24
N LEU A 152 -0.99 -20.59 12.06
CA LEU A 152 -2.00 -19.61 11.70
C LEU A 152 -1.46 -18.18 11.58
N LEU A 153 -0.18 -17.93 11.93
CA LEU A 153 0.40 -16.59 11.91
C LEU A 153 0.49 -16.02 10.49
N ASP A 154 0.99 -16.83 9.56
CA ASP A 154 1.07 -16.48 8.14
C ASP A 154 0.75 -17.73 7.31
N TYR A 155 -0.53 -17.93 7.02
CA TYR A 155 -0.96 -18.96 6.08
C TYR A 155 -1.85 -18.38 5.00
N LYS A 156 -1.69 -18.90 3.79
CA LYS A 156 -2.55 -18.60 2.65
C LYS A 156 -3.31 -19.85 2.24
N THR A 157 -4.55 -19.65 1.84
CA THR A 157 -5.41 -20.70 1.30
C THR A 157 -5.35 -20.65 -0.22
N PHE A 158 -5.18 -21.82 -0.83
CA PHE A 158 -5.15 -21.96 -2.27
C PHE A 158 -6.14 -23.05 -2.67
N HIS A 159 -6.80 -22.83 -3.81
CA HIS A 159 -7.76 -23.76 -4.37
C HIS A 159 -7.22 -24.22 -5.73
N PHE A 160 -6.90 -25.50 -5.84
CA PHE A 160 -6.44 -26.11 -7.07
C PHE A 160 -7.36 -27.27 -7.40
N ASN A 161 -8.16 -27.12 -8.47
CA ASN A 161 -9.23 -28.07 -8.81
C ASN A 161 -10.19 -28.28 -7.61
N ASP A 162 -10.42 -29.53 -7.22
CA ASP A 162 -11.26 -29.92 -6.08
C ASP A 162 -10.48 -30.02 -4.75
N GLU A 163 -9.21 -29.58 -4.71
CA GLU A 163 -8.37 -29.66 -3.51
C GLU A 163 -8.17 -28.31 -2.82
N HIS A 164 -8.22 -28.33 -1.48
CA HIS A 164 -7.95 -27.19 -0.62
C HIS A 164 -6.56 -27.28 -0.02
N TRP A 165 -5.69 -26.35 -0.41
CA TRP A 165 -4.32 -26.26 0.07
C TRP A 165 -4.18 -25.13 1.09
N ARG A 166 -3.39 -25.38 2.14
CA ARG A 166 -2.94 -24.35 3.09
C ARG A 166 -1.43 -24.36 3.14
N ILE A 167 -0.82 -23.24 2.80
CA ILE A 167 0.63 -23.07 2.89
C ILE A 167 0.87 -22.06 4.01
N GLY A 168 1.53 -22.52 5.08
CA GLY A 168 1.95 -21.69 6.20
C GLY A 168 3.44 -21.39 6.11
N THR A 169 3.81 -20.14 6.33
CA THR A 169 5.21 -19.69 6.37
C THR A 169 5.56 -19.35 7.81
N GLY A 170 6.72 -19.81 8.27
CA GLY A 170 7.30 -19.42 9.55
C GLY A 170 8.73 -18.95 9.30
N GLU A 171 9.02 -17.72 9.67
CA GLU A 171 10.37 -17.16 9.60
C GLU A 171 11.05 -17.29 10.95
N THR A 172 12.31 -17.72 10.96
CA THR A 172 13.09 -17.83 12.19
C THR A 172 14.57 -17.61 11.94
N CYS A 173 15.24 -16.92 12.87
CA CYS A 173 16.69 -16.85 12.98
C CYS A 173 17.29 -18.10 13.65
N ASN A 174 16.48 -19.00 14.23
CA ASN A 174 16.94 -20.21 14.90
C ASN A 174 16.18 -21.44 14.40
N MET A 175 16.76 -22.10 13.39
CA MET A 175 16.16 -23.28 12.76
C MET A 175 16.06 -24.47 13.72
N ASP A 176 17.01 -24.64 14.64
CA ASP A 176 17.05 -25.79 15.56
C ASP A 176 15.83 -25.80 16.48
N THR A 177 15.46 -24.65 17.05
CA THR A 177 14.25 -24.50 17.90
C THR A 177 12.97 -24.92 17.18
N MET A 178 12.89 -24.70 15.86
CA MET A 178 11.72 -25.11 15.06
C MET A 178 11.76 -26.60 14.71
N LEU A 179 12.94 -27.13 14.41
CA LEU A 179 13.13 -28.55 14.10
C LEU A 179 12.87 -29.46 15.31
N GLU A 180 13.22 -29.01 16.52
CA GLU A 180 12.89 -29.71 17.77
C GLU A 180 11.38 -29.91 17.94
N ARG A 181 10.57 -28.99 17.40
CA ARG A 181 9.09 -29.02 17.46
C ARG A 181 8.44 -29.66 16.23
N LYS A 182 9.23 -30.25 15.32
CA LYS A 182 8.75 -30.83 14.04
C LYS A 182 7.59 -31.79 14.23
N ASP A 183 7.66 -32.68 15.21
CA ASP A 183 6.62 -33.69 15.44
C ASP A 183 5.27 -33.06 15.85
N GLU A 184 5.30 -31.91 16.53
CA GLU A 184 4.08 -31.18 16.86
C GLU A 184 3.42 -30.60 15.60
N PHE A 185 4.22 -30.12 14.63
CA PHE A 185 3.72 -29.63 13.34
C PHE A 185 3.15 -30.76 12.46
N LEU A 186 3.75 -31.94 12.51
CA LEU A 186 3.32 -33.11 11.74
C LEU A 186 2.09 -33.81 12.33
N LYS A 187 1.83 -33.64 13.63
CA LYS A 187 0.57 -34.10 14.23
C LYS A 187 -0.61 -33.41 13.54
N ARG A 188 -1.41 -34.24 12.85
CA ARG A 188 -2.75 -33.88 12.36
C ARG A 188 -3.60 -33.66 13.61
N ASN A 189 -3.76 -32.40 14.00
CA ASN A 189 -4.79 -32.06 14.96
C ASN A 189 -6.13 -32.22 14.23
N GLU A 190 -6.99 -33.06 14.79
CA GLU A 190 -8.41 -33.18 14.39
C GLU A 190 -9.10 -31.82 14.33
#